data_AF-G2X7X0-F1
#
_entry.id   AF-G2X7X0-F1
#
_cell.length_a   1.000
_cell.length_b   1.000
_cell.length_c   1.000
_cell.angle_alpha   90.00
_cell.angle_beta   90.00
_cell.angle_gamma   90.00
#
_symmetry.space_group_name_H-M   'P 1'
#
loop_
_entity.id
_entity.type
_entity.pdbx_description
1 polymer ?
#
loop_
_entity_poly.entity_id
_entity_poly.type
_entity_poly.pdbx_seq_one_letter_code
_entity_poly.pdbx_strand_id
1 'polypeptide(L)'
;MSNTQRPPGIPRLGDKWLEFVGEGAANTVWALHFIDDSGGDAYTQHVRQLCGEHPSLPCPPENPRLTNHPDGFLLRIQKHTKGGDSAISATDQLAYVQETILPALNNDASLIVRQKLIQVTQPLIDECNALLAAMDDNSQPRRDEPPSAPLSSSSPLPHPHLPRRAAKFVGSRVGPAGAHMLTQDMRPRRPERERFPEIKPKWFAKSPTAPRGANTCRNCASDPDRYGCPLRLVAPSPASAEGKEETRENGEKEKRENGAKELKEGEAAEPWHGHAERIFRGEDARVARFLFAEIRRHEALRFLRDLQARFARRDTFLATTPAAPDEDLLVAMTLRDCSLFFRYEDGEDGALRLLDFTLADLDKKTPAKIPSWQKTERELIDGGWYEGKQGCGMPNCYLKEGRAEDETRADVTRLKDASKLGVAYRE
;
A
#
# COMPACT_ATOMS: atom_id res chain seq x y z
N MET A 1 -15.13 33.05 -3.67
CA MET A 1 -13.73 33.38 -3.99
C MET A 1 -13.48 32.89 -5.41
N SER A 2 -12.91 33.70 -6.31
CA SER A 2 -12.63 33.20 -7.66
C SER A 2 -11.60 32.07 -7.58
N ASN A 3 -11.82 30.98 -8.32
CA ASN A 3 -10.94 29.81 -8.39
C ASN A 3 -9.53 30.10 -8.98
N THR A 4 -9.22 31.37 -9.22
CA THR A 4 -7.97 31.87 -9.81
C THR A 4 -7.02 32.48 -8.78
N GLN A 5 -7.44 32.65 -7.52
CA GLN A 5 -6.56 33.20 -6.48
C GLN A 5 -5.83 32.08 -5.74
N ARG A 6 -4.53 31.97 -6.00
CA ARG A 6 -3.55 31.18 -5.23
C ARG A 6 -3.76 31.45 -3.73
N PRO A 7 -3.97 30.41 -2.90
CA PRO A 7 -3.86 30.57 -1.47
C PRO A 7 -2.43 31.02 -1.11
N PRO A 8 -2.26 32.06 -0.28
CA PRO A 8 -0.94 32.61 0.03
C PRO A 8 -0.03 31.55 0.66
N GLY A 9 1.25 31.54 0.26
CA GLY A 9 2.28 30.66 0.84
C GLY A 9 2.37 29.25 0.26
N ILE A 10 1.64 28.95 -0.82
CA ILE A 10 1.66 27.62 -1.44
C ILE A 10 2.88 27.41 -2.36
N PRO A 11 3.61 26.27 -2.27
CA PRO A 11 4.78 26.01 -3.12
C PRO A 11 4.47 25.90 -4.62
N ARG A 12 5.42 26.26 -5.49
CA ARG A 12 5.26 26.28 -6.95
C ARG A 12 6.28 25.42 -7.71
N LEU A 13 5.77 24.68 -8.69
CA LEU A 13 6.55 23.97 -9.70
C LEU A 13 6.17 24.48 -11.09
N GLY A 14 6.88 25.51 -11.58
CA GLY A 14 6.55 26.15 -12.85
C GLY A 14 5.17 26.83 -12.84
N ASP A 15 4.30 26.41 -13.76
CA ASP A 15 2.89 26.78 -13.87
C ASP A 15 1.97 25.97 -12.92
N LYS A 16 2.55 25.23 -11.97
CA LYS A 16 1.79 24.39 -11.03
C LYS A 16 1.98 24.86 -9.61
N TRP A 17 0.99 24.61 -8.78
CA TRP A 17 1.07 24.74 -7.32
C TRP A 17 0.94 23.38 -6.64
N LEU A 18 1.58 23.24 -5.49
CA LEU A 18 1.62 21.99 -4.74
C LEU A 18 0.66 22.02 -3.55
N GLU A 19 -0.16 20.99 -3.42
CA GLU A 19 -0.95 20.75 -2.22
C GLU A 19 -0.32 19.60 -1.42
N PHE A 20 -0.15 19.79 -0.11
CA PHE A 20 0.34 18.74 0.76
C PHE A 20 -0.72 17.64 0.93
N VAL A 21 -0.38 16.41 0.54
CA VAL A 21 -1.29 15.25 0.66
C VAL A 21 -1.00 14.48 1.94
N GLY A 22 0.28 14.31 2.28
CA GLY A 22 0.67 13.53 3.44
C GLY A 22 2.16 13.29 3.54
N GLU A 23 2.56 12.55 4.56
CA GLU A 23 3.96 12.23 4.79
C GLU A 23 4.15 10.88 5.50
N GLY A 24 5.24 10.22 5.15
CA GLY A 24 5.75 9.03 5.82
C GLY A 24 7.05 9.31 6.57
N ALA A 25 7.72 8.26 7.03
CA ALA A 25 9.02 8.40 7.71
C ALA A 25 10.11 8.98 6.79
N ALA A 26 10.11 8.59 5.51
CA ALA A 26 11.16 8.94 4.57
C ALA A 26 10.76 9.97 3.51
N ASN A 27 9.48 10.24 3.30
CA ASN A 27 9.01 11.05 2.17
C ASN A 27 7.83 11.95 2.57
N THR A 28 7.68 13.04 1.84
CA THR A 28 6.46 13.86 1.78
C THR A 28 5.81 13.68 0.41
N VAL A 29 4.50 13.80 0.33
CA VAL A 29 3.71 13.58 -0.89
C VAL A 29 2.85 14.81 -1.16
N TRP A 30 2.88 15.26 -2.40
CA TRP A 30 2.28 16.52 -2.84
C TRP A 30 1.47 16.30 -4.12
N ALA A 31 0.26 16.85 -4.18
CA ALA A 31 -0.54 16.87 -5.39
C ALA A 31 -0.13 18.08 -6.25
N LEU A 32 -0.15 17.91 -7.58
CA LEU A 32 0.17 18.98 -8.53
C LEU A 32 -1.11 19.58 -9.10
N HIS A 33 -1.29 20.88 -8.94
CA HIS A 33 -2.43 21.63 -9.47
C HIS A 33 -1.97 22.63 -10.53
N PHE A 34 -2.67 22.72 -11.66
CA PHE A 34 -2.32 23.62 -12.76
C PHE A 34 -2.88 25.04 -12.52
N ILE A 35 -2.16 26.05 -13.00
CA ILE A 35 -2.59 27.44 -13.01
C ILE A 35 -3.30 27.69 -14.37
N ASP A 36 -4.59 28.08 -14.34
CA ASP A 36 -5.49 28.52 -15.44
C ASP A 36 -6.25 27.40 -16.20
N ASP A 37 -7.49 27.49 -16.69
CA ASP A 37 -8.61 28.46 -16.70
C ASP A 37 -9.90 27.61 -16.87
N SER A 38 -11.09 28.08 -16.47
CA SER A 38 -12.43 27.46 -16.67
C SER A 38 -13.04 26.57 -15.57
N GLY A 39 -12.63 26.68 -14.31
CA GLY A 39 -13.45 26.20 -13.18
C GLY A 39 -13.93 24.75 -13.26
N GLY A 40 -13.17 23.90 -13.96
CA GLY A 40 -13.46 22.48 -14.18
C GLY A 40 -12.39 21.64 -13.51
N ASP A 41 -12.84 20.55 -12.88
CA ASP A 41 -12.12 19.59 -12.04
C ASP A 41 -11.08 18.75 -12.82
N ALA A 42 -10.14 19.41 -13.50
CA ALA A 42 -9.13 18.74 -14.33
C ALA A 42 -7.93 18.28 -13.48
N TYR A 43 -8.17 17.26 -12.66
CA TYR A 43 -7.12 16.59 -11.89
C TYR A 43 -6.05 15.99 -12.81
N THR A 44 -4.85 16.57 -12.79
CA THR A 44 -3.56 16.03 -13.29
C THR A 44 -3.47 15.47 -14.73
N GLN A 45 -4.10 16.10 -15.72
CA GLN A 45 -3.98 15.64 -17.13
C GLN A 45 -2.70 16.09 -17.88
N HIS A 46 -1.89 17.01 -17.36
CA HIS A 46 -0.80 17.65 -18.14
C HIS A 46 0.62 17.53 -17.53
N VAL A 47 1.00 16.39 -16.93
CA VAL A 47 2.37 16.20 -16.37
C VAL A 47 3.41 15.77 -17.43
N ARG A 48 3.02 15.61 -18.70
CA ARG A 48 3.91 15.10 -19.78
C ARG A 48 5.11 16.00 -20.11
N GLN A 49 5.04 17.31 -19.86
CA GLN A 49 6.08 18.26 -20.31
C GLN A 49 7.26 18.46 -19.33
N LEU A 50 7.13 18.05 -18.06
CA LEU A 50 8.17 18.28 -17.04
C LEU A 50 9.21 17.14 -16.94
N CYS A 51 8.92 15.99 -17.56
CA CYS A 51 9.86 14.89 -17.67
C CYS A 51 10.75 15.14 -18.89
N GLY A 52 11.89 15.82 -18.69
CA GLY A 52 12.89 15.95 -19.77
C GLY A 52 13.27 14.58 -20.34
N GLU A 53 13.39 14.48 -21.66
CA GLU A 53 13.88 13.28 -22.33
C GLU A 53 15.31 13.00 -21.84
N HIS A 54 15.45 12.04 -20.93
CA HIS A 54 16.77 11.54 -20.58
C HIS A 54 17.26 10.67 -21.75
N PRO A 55 18.43 10.94 -22.39
CA PRO A 55 18.81 10.31 -23.67
C PRO A 55 19.12 8.80 -23.65
N SER A 56 18.72 8.03 -22.62
CA SER A 56 19.29 6.69 -22.40
C SER A 56 18.35 5.60 -21.90
N LEU A 57 17.04 5.82 -21.74
CA LEU A 57 16.14 4.74 -21.30
C LEU A 57 14.77 4.80 -22.02
N PRO A 58 14.41 3.81 -22.85
CA PRO A 58 13.09 3.75 -23.45
C PRO A 58 12.04 3.52 -22.35
N CYS A 59 11.02 4.39 -22.31
CA CYS A 59 9.79 4.08 -21.57
C CYS A 59 9.22 2.75 -22.10
N PRO A 60 8.72 1.86 -21.22
CA PRO A 60 8.06 0.64 -21.68
C PRO A 60 6.86 0.99 -22.57
N PRO A 61 6.56 0.17 -23.60
CA PRO A 61 5.51 0.45 -24.56
C PRO A 61 4.15 0.58 -23.86
N GLU A 62 3.44 1.66 -24.17
CA GLU A 62 2.11 1.95 -23.63
C GLU A 62 1.12 0.83 -24.01
N ASN A 63 0.38 0.32 -23.03
CA ASN A 63 -0.68 -0.65 -23.27
C ASN A 63 -1.92 0.08 -23.84
N PRO A 64 -2.32 -0.17 -25.10
CA PRO A 64 -3.36 0.60 -25.78
C PRO A 64 -4.78 0.43 -25.19
N ARG A 65 -4.98 -0.46 -24.20
CA ARG A 65 -6.29 -0.66 -23.53
C ARG A 65 -6.52 0.17 -22.27
N LEU A 66 -5.51 0.93 -21.81
CA LEU A 66 -5.61 1.88 -20.69
C LEU A 66 -5.79 3.35 -21.15
N THR A 67 -6.10 3.55 -22.44
CA THR A 67 -5.93 4.83 -23.17
C THR A 67 -6.98 5.90 -22.92
N ASN A 68 -8.00 5.67 -22.08
CA ASN A 68 -9.09 6.63 -21.90
C ASN A 68 -9.14 7.34 -20.53
N HIS A 69 -8.11 7.21 -19.68
CA HIS A 69 -7.96 8.07 -18.51
C HIS A 69 -6.48 8.49 -18.37
N PRO A 70 -6.13 9.78 -18.45
CA PRO A 70 -4.78 10.23 -18.13
C PRO A 70 -4.58 10.03 -16.63
N ASP A 71 -3.83 9.02 -16.20
CA ASP A 71 -3.58 8.89 -14.76
C ASP A 71 -2.73 10.06 -14.28
N GLY A 72 -3.14 10.66 -13.17
CA GLY A 72 -2.42 11.71 -12.50
C GLY A 72 -1.14 11.23 -11.83
N PHE A 73 -0.30 12.18 -11.42
CA PHE A 73 0.91 11.92 -10.64
C PHE A 73 0.94 12.79 -9.39
N LEU A 74 1.49 12.24 -8.32
CA LEU A 74 1.88 12.93 -7.09
C LEU A 74 3.38 13.15 -7.08
N LEU A 75 3.82 14.31 -6.60
CA LEU A 75 5.21 14.58 -6.32
C LEU A 75 5.58 14.02 -4.95
N ARG A 76 6.50 13.06 -4.93
CA ARG A 76 7.10 12.46 -3.73
C ARG A 76 8.50 13.05 -3.53
N ILE A 77 8.65 13.87 -2.49
CA ILE A 77 9.93 14.51 -2.13
C ILE A 77 10.50 13.79 -0.92
N GLN A 78 11.73 13.30 -1.06
CA GLN A 78 12.44 12.61 0.02
C GLN A 78 12.74 13.57 1.17
N LYS A 79 12.63 13.08 2.41
CA LYS A 79 13.00 13.83 3.62
C LYS A 79 14.50 13.80 3.83
N HIS A 80 15.02 14.85 4.47
CA HIS A 80 16.39 14.87 4.92
C HIS A 80 16.61 13.80 6.01
N THR A 81 17.57 12.89 5.81
CA THR A 81 17.93 11.90 6.83
C THR A 81 18.76 12.56 7.93
N LYS A 82 18.36 12.39 9.20
CA LYS A 82 19.22 12.77 10.33
C LYS A 82 20.26 11.67 10.51
N GLY A 83 21.55 12.00 10.42
CA GLY A 83 22.63 11.08 10.85
C GLY A 83 23.41 10.34 9.76
N GLY A 84 23.42 10.79 8.50
CA GLY A 84 24.40 10.31 7.51
C GLY A 84 24.14 8.93 6.91
N ASP A 85 23.03 8.26 7.22
CA ASP A 85 22.54 7.17 6.38
C ASP A 85 22.31 7.74 4.97
N SER A 86 23.06 7.22 3.98
CA SER A 86 22.90 7.60 2.59
C SER A 86 21.49 7.24 2.14
N ALA A 87 20.63 8.24 2.13
CA ALA A 87 19.28 8.10 1.65
C ALA A 87 19.37 7.60 0.20
N ILE A 88 18.70 6.48 -0.12
CA ILE A 88 18.63 5.97 -1.49
C ILE A 88 18.04 7.09 -2.35
N SER A 89 18.78 7.52 -3.37
CA SER A 89 18.34 8.62 -4.22
C SER A 89 17.09 8.23 -5.01
N ALA A 90 16.30 9.20 -5.49
CA ALA A 90 15.16 8.90 -6.35
C ALA A 90 15.57 8.14 -7.62
N THR A 91 16.75 8.44 -8.16
CA THR A 91 17.33 7.74 -9.32
C THR A 91 17.62 6.28 -8.99
N ASP A 92 18.32 6.01 -7.89
CA ASP A 92 18.63 4.64 -7.46
C ASP A 92 17.37 3.84 -7.13
N GLN A 93 16.35 4.51 -6.57
CA GLN A 93 15.06 3.92 -6.30
C GLN A 93 14.33 3.54 -7.59
N LEU A 94 14.31 4.43 -8.60
CA LEU A 94 13.69 4.11 -9.89
C LEU A 94 14.43 2.96 -10.59
N ALA A 95 15.76 3.00 -10.62
CA ALA A 95 16.58 1.94 -11.20
C ALA A 95 16.32 0.60 -10.50
N TYR A 96 16.25 0.57 -9.16
CA TYR A 96 15.89 -0.63 -8.42
C TYR A 96 14.51 -1.18 -8.81
N VAL A 97 13.51 -0.33 -8.96
CA VAL A 97 12.19 -0.76 -9.40
C VAL A 97 12.25 -1.34 -10.82
N GLN A 98 12.95 -0.69 -11.74
CA GLN A 98 13.03 -1.09 -13.15
C GLN A 98 13.87 -2.34 -13.38
N GLU A 99 14.99 -2.48 -12.67
CA GLU A 99 15.99 -3.52 -12.92
C GLU A 99 15.86 -4.72 -11.98
N THR A 100 15.18 -4.57 -10.84
CA THR A 100 15.03 -5.66 -9.84
C THR A 100 13.56 -6.04 -9.63
N ILE A 101 12.71 -5.08 -9.25
CA ILE A 101 11.32 -5.40 -8.86
C ILE A 101 10.45 -5.77 -10.06
N LEU A 102 10.50 -4.98 -11.13
CA LEU A 102 9.69 -5.22 -12.31
C LEU A 102 10.02 -6.57 -12.98
N PRO A 103 11.29 -6.97 -13.18
CA PRO A 103 11.64 -8.31 -13.63
C PRO A 103 11.16 -9.42 -12.70
N ALA A 104 11.23 -9.22 -11.38
CA ALA A 104 10.70 -10.19 -10.41
C ALA A 104 9.17 -10.37 -10.55
N LEU A 105 8.46 -9.32 -10.96
CA LEU A 105 7.03 -9.34 -11.26
C LEU A 105 6.72 -9.75 -12.71
N ASN A 106 7.60 -10.53 -13.36
CA ASN A 106 7.46 -10.96 -14.76
C ASN A 106 7.32 -9.81 -15.75
N ASN A 107 7.90 -8.65 -15.43
CA ASN A 107 7.77 -7.39 -16.17
C ASN A 107 6.32 -6.88 -16.30
N ASP A 108 5.43 -7.29 -15.40
CA ASP A 108 4.05 -6.80 -15.38
C ASP A 108 3.95 -5.46 -14.64
N ALA A 109 4.11 -4.38 -15.38
CA ALA A 109 4.00 -3.02 -14.86
C ALA A 109 2.57 -2.65 -14.41
N SER A 110 1.55 -3.46 -14.72
CA SER A 110 0.16 -3.18 -14.29
C SER A 110 -0.06 -3.48 -12.80
N LEU A 111 0.83 -4.27 -12.18
CA LEU A 111 0.72 -4.64 -10.77
C LEU A 111 1.31 -3.59 -9.82
N ILE A 112 2.06 -2.60 -10.31
CA ILE A 112 2.80 -1.63 -9.49
C ILE A 112 2.47 -0.19 -9.87
N VAL A 113 2.56 0.72 -8.90
CA VAL A 113 2.39 2.14 -9.16
C VAL A 113 3.48 2.64 -10.10
N ARG A 114 3.09 3.38 -11.12
CA ARG A 114 4.06 3.95 -12.06
C ARG A 114 4.87 5.06 -11.39
N GLN A 115 6.15 5.12 -11.74
CA GLN A 115 7.12 6.03 -11.17
C GLN A 115 7.94 6.72 -12.25
N LYS A 116 8.26 8.00 -12.07
CA LYS A 116 9.09 8.80 -12.99
C LYS A 116 9.97 9.77 -12.21
N LEU A 117 11.13 10.11 -12.74
CA LEU A 117 11.95 11.17 -12.17
C LEU A 117 11.44 12.55 -12.57
N ILE A 118 11.64 13.50 -11.67
CA ILE A 118 11.42 14.92 -11.91
C ILE A 118 12.54 15.74 -11.26
N GLN A 119 12.97 16.80 -11.92
CA GLN A 119 13.92 17.75 -11.35
C GLN A 119 13.19 18.83 -10.57
N VAL A 120 13.58 19.01 -9.30
CA VAL A 120 13.00 19.97 -8.36
C VAL A 120 14.06 21.01 -8.01
N THR A 121 13.69 22.29 -8.05
CA THR A 121 14.60 23.41 -7.82
C THR A 121 14.73 23.74 -6.33
N GLN A 122 15.82 24.41 -5.94
CA GLN A 122 16.02 24.82 -4.54
C GLN A 122 14.93 25.78 -4.04
N PRO A 123 14.47 26.79 -4.81
CA PRO A 123 13.35 27.64 -4.38
C PRO A 123 12.09 26.85 -4.02
N LEU A 124 11.76 25.80 -4.77
CA LEU A 124 10.61 24.95 -4.46
C LEU A 124 10.83 24.14 -3.16
N ILE A 125 12.03 23.61 -2.95
CA ILE A 125 12.40 22.94 -1.69
C ILE A 125 12.26 23.89 -0.50
N ASP A 126 12.68 25.15 -0.64
CA ASP A 126 12.58 26.17 0.39
C ASP A 126 11.11 26.49 0.70
N GLU A 127 10.26 26.64 -0.32
CA GLU A 127 8.81 26.84 -0.17
C GLU A 127 8.14 25.64 0.52
N CYS A 128 8.44 24.41 0.13
CA CYS A 128 7.94 23.19 0.78
C CYS A 128 8.34 23.13 2.26
N ASN A 129 9.60 23.44 2.57
CA ASN A 129 10.11 23.47 3.94
C ASN A 129 9.51 24.60 4.79
N ALA A 130 9.19 25.75 4.19
CA ALA A 130 8.47 26.83 4.86
C ALA A 130 7.04 26.40 5.22
N LEU A 131 6.34 25.70 4.31
CA LEU A 131 5.00 25.17 4.58
C LEU A 131 5.01 24.12 5.70
N LEU A 132 5.97 23.20 5.68
CA LEU A 132 6.13 22.20 6.75
C LEU A 132 6.40 22.83 8.12
N ALA A 133 7.16 23.94 8.16
CA ALA A 133 7.39 24.68 9.40
C ALA A 133 6.11 25.37 9.91
N ALA A 134 5.31 25.97 9.03
CA ALA A 134 4.01 26.52 9.40
C ALA A 134 3.05 25.44 9.93
N MET A 135 3.09 24.23 9.36
CA MET A 135 2.34 23.09 9.89
C MET A 135 2.88 22.58 11.24
N ASP A 136 4.18 22.74 11.52
CA ASP A 136 4.78 22.42 12.81
C ASP A 136 4.29 23.38 13.90
N ASP A 137 4.10 24.67 13.59
CA ASP A 137 3.55 25.66 14.50
C ASP A 137 2.12 25.29 14.94
N ASN A 138 1.33 24.74 14.01
CA ASN A 138 0.03 24.18 14.32
C ASN A 138 0.10 22.94 15.23
N SER A 139 1.24 22.25 15.33
CA SER A 139 1.43 21.07 16.17
C SER A 139 2.04 21.36 17.55
N GLN A 140 2.48 22.59 17.81
CA GLN A 140 3.05 22.95 19.10
C GLN A 140 1.98 23.00 20.20
N PRO A 141 2.34 22.63 21.46
CA PRO A 141 1.50 22.92 22.62
C PRO A 141 1.30 24.44 22.76
N ARG A 142 0.05 24.88 22.93
CA ARG A 142 -0.25 26.31 23.10
C ARG A 142 0.09 26.75 24.52
N ARG A 143 0.77 27.90 24.65
CA ARG A 143 1.19 28.47 25.95
C ARG A 143 0.00 28.81 26.86
N ASP A 144 -1.17 29.06 26.27
CA ASP A 144 -2.37 29.51 26.98
C ASP A 144 -3.32 28.35 27.36
N GLU A 145 -2.96 27.10 27.04
CA GLU A 145 -3.78 25.93 27.35
C GLU A 145 -3.16 25.11 28.48
N PRO A 146 -3.94 24.73 29.51
CA PRO A 146 -3.45 23.84 30.55
C PRO A 146 -3.03 22.50 29.92
N PRO A 147 -1.98 21.84 30.44
CA PRO A 147 -1.39 20.64 29.83
C PRO A 147 -2.34 19.43 29.70
N SER A 148 -3.54 19.52 30.27
CA SER A 148 -4.61 18.51 30.24
C SER A 148 -5.77 18.84 29.30
N ALA A 149 -5.74 19.96 28.56
CA ALA A 149 -6.81 20.31 27.62
C ALA A 149 -6.79 19.39 26.38
N PRO A 150 -7.94 18.83 25.95
CA PRO A 150 -8.01 18.12 24.68
C PRO A 150 -7.67 19.07 23.52
N LEU A 151 -7.05 18.54 22.45
CA LEU A 151 -6.63 19.24 21.21
C LEU A 151 -7.75 20.02 20.46
N SER A 152 -8.97 19.99 21.01
CA SER A 152 -10.20 20.63 20.55
C SER A 152 -10.42 21.98 21.24
N SER A 153 -9.41 22.84 21.31
CA SER A 153 -9.61 24.20 21.81
C SER A 153 -10.26 25.10 20.76
N SER A 154 -11.18 25.93 21.19
CA SER A 154 -11.99 26.84 20.36
C SER A 154 -11.20 27.99 19.72
N SER A 155 -9.93 28.18 20.08
CA SER A 155 -9.09 29.24 19.53
C SER A 155 -8.52 28.84 18.16
N PRO A 156 -8.52 29.74 17.16
CA PRO A 156 -8.04 29.43 15.81
C PRO A 156 -6.55 29.05 15.80
N LEU A 157 -6.18 28.08 14.96
CA LEU A 157 -4.78 27.69 14.74
C LEU A 157 -3.95 28.87 14.24
N PRO A 158 -2.62 28.89 14.49
CA PRO A 158 -1.71 29.87 13.86
C PRO A 158 -1.89 29.92 12.34
N HIS A 159 -2.06 28.75 11.72
CA HIS A 159 -2.35 28.61 10.30
C HIS A 159 -3.63 27.77 10.10
N PRO A 160 -4.84 28.36 10.18
CA PRO A 160 -6.11 27.62 10.15
C PRO A 160 -6.35 26.75 8.92
N HIS A 161 -5.71 27.09 7.79
CA HIS A 161 -5.84 26.37 6.53
C HIS A 161 -4.88 25.19 6.37
N LEU A 162 -3.96 25.01 7.32
CA LEU A 162 -2.94 23.95 7.26
C LEU A 162 -3.22 22.86 8.30
N PRO A 163 -2.97 21.58 7.98
CA PRO A 163 -3.18 20.50 8.93
C PRO A 163 -2.10 20.49 10.02
N ARG A 164 -2.38 19.80 11.13
CA ARG A 164 -1.37 19.48 12.15
C ARG A 164 -0.53 18.30 11.69
N ARG A 165 0.79 18.37 11.88
CA ARG A 165 1.71 17.24 11.65
C ARG A 165 1.75 16.32 12.86
N ALA A 166 1.83 15.01 12.62
CA ALA A 166 2.02 14.04 13.68
C ALA A 166 3.33 14.33 14.44
N ALA A 167 3.32 14.21 15.77
CA ALA A 167 4.46 14.59 16.62
C ALA A 167 5.81 14.02 16.18
N LYS A 168 5.83 12.77 15.70
CA LYS A 168 7.03 12.08 15.20
C LYS A 168 7.65 12.69 13.93
N PHE A 169 6.92 13.56 13.23
CA PHE A 169 7.37 14.22 12.00
C PHE A 169 7.69 15.70 12.20
N VAL A 170 7.27 16.29 13.32
CA VAL A 170 7.53 17.71 13.62
C VAL A 170 9.03 17.98 13.61
N GLY A 171 9.43 19.05 12.91
CA GLY A 171 10.82 19.44 12.71
C GLY A 171 11.57 18.65 11.63
N SER A 172 10.94 17.68 10.95
CA SER A 172 11.53 17.07 9.76
C SER A 172 11.37 17.96 8.53
N ARG A 173 12.35 17.95 7.64
CA ARG A 173 12.41 18.75 6.40
C ARG A 173 12.52 17.86 5.17
N VAL A 174 12.10 18.37 4.01
CA VAL A 174 12.42 17.76 2.73
C VAL A 174 13.90 17.94 2.40
N GLY A 175 14.45 16.99 1.64
CA GLY A 175 15.84 16.97 1.17
C GLY A 175 16.13 18.06 0.12
N PRO A 176 17.39 18.13 -0.36
CA PRO A 176 17.83 19.22 -1.24
C PRO A 176 17.21 19.15 -2.64
N ALA A 177 17.45 20.21 -3.43
CA ALA A 177 17.11 20.25 -4.85
C ALA A 177 17.77 19.10 -5.65
N GLY A 178 17.19 18.78 -6.81
CA GLY A 178 17.67 17.73 -7.71
C GLY A 178 16.58 16.75 -8.10
N ALA A 179 16.96 15.50 -8.35
CA ALA A 179 16.05 14.45 -8.78
C ALA A 179 15.15 13.95 -7.63
N HIS A 180 13.84 14.04 -7.82
CA HIS A 180 12.80 13.48 -6.97
C HIS A 180 11.84 12.62 -7.79
N MET A 181 10.80 12.07 -7.17
CA MET A 181 9.94 11.07 -7.78
C MET A 181 8.53 11.60 -8.02
N LEU A 182 8.00 11.41 -9.22
CA LEU A 182 6.57 11.39 -9.49
C LEU A 182 6.06 9.97 -9.34
N THR A 183 4.98 9.78 -8.59
CA THR A 183 4.31 8.48 -8.43
C THR A 183 2.88 8.57 -8.90
N GLN A 184 2.36 7.50 -9.51
CA GLN A 184 0.97 7.44 -9.96
C GLN A 184 0.01 7.80 -8.83
N ASP A 185 -0.94 8.67 -9.14
CA ASP A 185 -1.99 9.04 -8.21
C ASP A 185 -3.09 7.96 -8.21
N MET A 186 -3.20 7.28 -7.07
CA MET A 186 -4.18 6.21 -6.84
C MET A 186 -5.42 6.70 -6.11
N ARG A 187 -5.53 8.00 -5.83
CA ARG A 187 -6.71 8.58 -5.16
C ARG A 187 -7.95 8.48 -6.04
N PRO A 188 -9.15 8.61 -5.45
CA PRO A 188 -10.42 8.47 -6.17
C PRO A 188 -10.52 9.49 -7.29
N ARG A 189 -10.91 9.03 -8.49
CA ARG A 189 -11.11 9.93 -9.65
C ARG A 189 -12.48 10.59 -9.61
N ARG A 190 -13.43 9.94 -8.94
CA ARG A 190 -14.80 10.37 -8.70
C ARG A 190 -15.04 10.32 -7.19
N PRO A 191 -14.58 11.31 -6.40
CA PRO A 191 -14.61 11.26 -4.93
C PRO A 191 -16.00 10.99 -4.33
N GLU A 192 -17.06 11.29 -5.07
CA GLU A 192 -18.44 11.02 -4.70
C GLU A 192 -18.82 9.52 -4.74
N ARG A 193 -18.15 8.72 -5.58
CA ARG A 193 -18.48 7.29 -5.82
C ARG A 193 -17.33 6.34 -5.50
N GLU A 194 -16.10 6.80 -5.73
CA GLU A 194 -14.89 5.99 -5.60
C GLU A 194 -14.27 6.15 -4.21
N ARG A 195 -13.68 5.06 -3.72
CA ARG A 195 -12.94 4.98 -2.46
C ARG A 195 -11.62 4.26 -2.70
N PHE A 196 -10.62 4.51 -1.84
CA PHE A 196 -9.27 4.00 -2.04
C PHE A 196 -8.58 3.52 -0.73
N PRO A 197 -8.91 2.32 -0.21
CA PRO A 197 -8.24 1.83 0.98
C PRO A 197 -6.81 1.37 0.67
N GLU A 198 -5.92 1.54 1.66
CA GLU A 198 -4.56 1.01 1.66
C GLU A 198 -4.45 -0.09 2.72
N ILE A 199 -3.85 -1.23 2.38
CA ILE A 199 -3.38 -2.19 3.38
C ILE A 199 -1.89 -2.46 3.19
N LYS A 200 -1.18 -2.77 4.28
CA LYS A 200 0.14 -3.41 4.19
C LYS A 200 -0.05 -4.91 4.35
N PRO A 201 0.13 -5.73 3.29
CA PRO A 201 -0.15 -7.16 3.34
C PRO A 201 0.79 -7.95 4.26
N LYS A 202 2.00 -7.43 4.52
CA LYS A 202 3.01 -8.07 5.38
C LYS A 202 3.45 -9.44 4.83
N TRP A 203 3.66 -10.42 5.72
CA TRP A 203 4.30 -11.69 5.40
C TRP A 203 3.24 -12.74 5.06
N PHE A 204 3.23 -13.22 3.82
CA PHE A 204 2.30 -14.24 3.35
C PHE A 204 2.79 -15.68 3.50
N ALA A 205 3.97 -15.85 4.08
CA ALA A 205 4.51 -17.15 4.48
C ALA A 205 5.04 -17.05 5.92
N LYS A 206 5.21 -18.20 6.57
CA LYS A 206 5.90 -18.32 7.87
C LYS A 206 7.27 -17.69 7.76
N SER A 207 7.72 -17.13 8.88
CA SER A 207 9.12 -16.72 8.96
C SER A 207 10.00 -17.94 8.71
N PRO A 208 10.98 -17.85 7.81
CA PRO A 208 11.83 -18.98 7.50
C PRO A 208 12.68 -19.36 8.73
N THR A 209 12.87 -18.46 9.70
CA THR A 209 13.60 -18.69 10.95
C THR A 209 12.73 -19.06 12.14
N ALA A 210 11.41 -19.22 11.93
CA ALA A 210 10.51 -19.64 12.99
C ALA A 210 10.95 -21.01 13.58
N PRO A 211 10.82 -21.22 14.91
CA PRO A 211 11.15 -22.48 15.57
C PRO A 211 10.33 -23.66 15.05
N ARG A 212 10.86 -24.89 15.22
CA ARG A 212 10.09 -26.11 15.00
C ARG A 212 8.93 -26.15 16.00
N GLY A 213 7.70 -26.18 15.51
CA GLY A 213 6.49 -26.09 16.35
C GLY A 213 5.82 -24.71 16.38
N ALA A 214 6.32 -23.74 15.60
CA ALA A 214 5.66 -22.45 15.42
C ALA A 214 4.21 -22.62 14.93
N ASN A 215 3.27 -22.13 15.74
CA ASN A 215 1.83 -22.15 15.51
C ASN A 215 1.25 -20.75 15.25
N THR A 216 2.10 -19.70 15.22
CA THR A 216 1.72 -18.36 14.79
C THR A 216 2.62 -17.87 13.65
N CYS A 217 2.07 -17.01 12.78
CA CYS A 217 2.87 -16.36 11.73
C CYS A 217 3.56 -15.12 12.29
N ARG A 218 4.59 -14.64 11.60
CA ARG A 218 5.40 -13.49 12.07
C ARG A 218 4.56 -12.26 12.39
N ASN A 219 3.56 -11.97 11.56
CA ASN A 219 2.70 -10.80 11.75
C ASN A 219 1.82 -10.92 13.01
N CYS A 220 1.24 -12.11 13.24
CA CYS A 220 0.47 -12.40 14.45
C CYS A 220 1.35 -12.49 15.70
N ALA A 221 2.63 -12.82 15.55
CA ALA A 221 3.60 -12.83 16.63
C ALA A 221 4.05 -11.40 17.00
N SER A 222 4.17 -10.50 16.03
CA SER A 222 4.68 -9.15 16.27
C SER A 222 3.64 -8.15 16.75
N ASP A 223 2.46 -8.13 16.12
CA ASP A 223 1.44 -7.12 16.39
C ASP A 223 0.05 -7.67 15.99
N PRO A 224 -0.51 -8.59 16.81
CA PRO A 224 -1.76 -9.30 16.53
C PRO A 224 -2.93 -8.33 16.34
N ASP A 225 -3.00 -7.31 17.20
CA ASP A 225 -4.12 -6.41 17.30
C ASP A 225 -4.16 -5.40 16.17
N ARG A 226 -3.07 -5.19 15.42
CA ARG A 226 -2.99 -4.10 14.44
C ARG A 226 -3.33 -4.48 13.00
N TYR A 227 -3.04 -5.71 12.54
CA TYR A 227 -2.97 -6.00 11.10
C TYR A 227 -3.79 -7.20 10.61
N GLY A 228 -4.46 -7.95 11.49
CA GLY A 228 -5.06 -9.23 11.10
C GLY A 228 -4.00 -10.27 10.68
N CYS A 229 -4.45 -11.47 10.27
CA CYS A 229 -3.55 -12.55 9.86
C CYS A 229 -3.39 -12.59 8.33
N PRO A 230 -2.21 -12.24 7.78
CA PRO A 230 -2.00 -12.19 6.33
C PRO A 230 -2.17 -13.52 5.61
N LEU A 231 -1.86 -14.63 6.29
CA LEU A 231 -1.96 -15.97 5.70
C LEU A 231 -3.39 -16.30 5.24
N ARG A 232 -4.42 -15.65 5.80
CA ARG A 232 -5.80 -15.82 5.35
C ARG A 232 -6.10 -15.20 3.99
N LEU A 233 -5.34 -14.19 3.58
CA LEU A 233 -5.47 -13.56 2.26
C LEU A 233 -4.95 -14.46 1.14
N VAL A 234 -4.08 -15.42 1.46
CA VAL A 234 -3.55 -16.39 0.49
C VAL A 234 -4.03 -17.82 0.76
N ALA A 235 -4.78 -18.02 1.85
CA ALA A 235 -5.37 -19.32 2.15
C ALA A 235 -6.34 -19.75 1.05
N PRO A 236 -6.49 -21.06 0.79
CA PRO A 236 -7.44 -21.56 -0.19
C PRO A 236 -8.84 -21.02 0.14
N SER A 237 -9.61 -20.66 -0.88
CA SER A 237 -11.03 -20.38 -0.64
C SER A 237 -11.66 -21.59 0.03
N PRO A 238 -12.52 -21.41 1.05
CA PRO A 238 -13.33 -22.51 1.53
C PRO A 238 -14.01 -23.17 0.33
N ALA A 239 -14.12 -24.51 0.35
CA ALA A 239 -14.50 -25.35 -0.79
C ALA A 239 -15.98 -25.21 -1.23
N SER A 240 -16.53 -24.00 -1.18
CA SER A 240 -17.92 -23.65 -1.45
C SER A 240 -18.01 -22.57 -2.54
N ALA A 241 -17.31 -22.73 -3.66
CA ALA A 241 -17.54 -21.88 -4.85
C ALA A 241 -17.08 -22.48 -6.19
N GLU A 242 -16.60 -23.73 -6.22
CA GLU A 242 -16.51 -24.47 -7.47
C GLU A 242 -17.66 -25.46 -7.44
N GLY A 243 -18.66 -25.22 -8.29
CA GLY A 243 -19.75 -26.14 -8.49
C GLY A 243 -19.17 -27.52 -8.76
N LYS A 244 -19.46 -28.48 -7.89
CA LYS A 244 -19.33 -29.87 -8.27
C LYS A 244 -20.19 -30.03 -9.52
N GLU A 245 -19.53 -30.24 -10.66
CA GLU A 245 -20.17 -30.89 -11.79
C GLU A 245 -20.46 -32.32 -11.33
N GLU A 246 -21.58 -32.50 -10.62
CA GLU A 246 -22.17 -33.81 -10.43
C GLU A 246 -22.80 -34.19 -11.77
N THR A 247 -22.06 -34.97 -12.55
CA THR A 247 -22.61 -35.73 -13.66
C THR A 247 -23.63 -36.70 -13.07
N ARG A 248 -24.91 -36.31 -13.09
CA ARG A 248 -26.00 -37.28 -12.91
C ARG A 248 -26.09 -38.10 -14.20
N GLU A 249 -26.16 -39.42 -14.05
CA GLU A 249 -26.65 -40.33 -15.08
C GLU A 249 -28.05 -39.89 -15.47
N ASN A 250 -28.13 -39.03 -16.49
CA ASN A 250 -29.20 -38.86 -17.48
C ASN A 250 -29.04 -37.48 -18.13
N GLY A 251 -28.14 -37.39 -19.11
CA GLY A 251 -28.36 -36.80 -20.43
C GLY A 251 -28.94 -35.40 -20.65
N GLU A 252 -29.27 -34.59 -19.64
CA GLU A 252 -29.90 -33.28 -19.85
C GLU A 252 -29.05 -32.14 -19.25
N LYS A 253 -28.56 -31.26 -20.12
CA LYS A 253 -27.82 -30.04 -19.76
C LYS A 253 -28.80 -28.90 -19.50
N GLU A 254 -29.21 -28.71 -18.26
CA GLU A 254 -29.96 -27.51 -17.85
C GLU A 254 -28.98 -26.42 -17.38
N LYS A 255 -28.97 -25.29 -18.10
CA LYS A 255 -28.13 -24.14 -17.79
C LYS A 255 -28.83 -23.31 -16.71
N ARG A 256 -28.54 -23.56 -15.43
CA ARG A 256 -29.03 -22.69 -14.35
C ARG A 256 -28.31 -21.34 -14.43
N GLU A 257 -29.08 -20.28 -14.65
CA GLU A 257 -28.64 -18.92 -14.37
C GLU A 257 -28.27 -18.79 -12.88
N ASN A 258 -27.15 -18.13 -12.62
CA ASN A 258 -26.63 -17.86 -11.29
C ASN A 258 -27.60 -16.96 -10.51
N GLY A 259 -28.57 -17.55 -9.83
CA GLY A 259 -29.28 -16.90 -8.74
C GLY A 259 -28.34 -16.77 -7.55
N ALA A 260 -28.05 -15.54 -7.13
CA ALA A 260 -27.43 -15.24 -5.86
C ALA A 260 -28.16 -16.04 -4.77
N LYS A 261 -27.43 -16.92 -4.08
CA LYS A 261 -27.99 -17.69 -2.99
C LYS A 261 -28.09 -16.74 -1.80
N GLU A 262 -29.28 -16.22 -1.54
CA GLU A 262 -29.58 -15.44 -0.33
C GLU A 262 -29.04 -16.19 0.89
N LEU A 263 -28.07 -15.57 1.58
CA LEU A 263 -27.59 -16.02 2.88
C LEU A 263 -28.73 -15.83 3.88
N LYS A 264 -29.27 -16.93 4.41
CA LYS A 264 -30.29 -16.85 5.46
C LYS A 264 -29.67 -16.29 6.73
N GLU A 265 -30.30 -15.26 7.31
CA GLU A 265 -29.99 -14.78 8.65
C GLU A 265 -29.99 -15.96 9.65
N GLY A 266 -28.85 -16.22 10.30
CA GLY A 266 -28.73 -17.22 11.36
C GLY A 266 -27.64 -18.28 11.17
N GLU A 267 -27.00 -18.37 10.00
CA GLU A 267 -25.74 -19.13 9.87
C GLU A 267 -24.61 -18.35 10.55
N ALA A 268 -23.89 -18.98 11.46
CA ALA A 268 -22.77 -18.36 12.17
C ALA A 268 -21.82 -17.73 11.12
N ALA A 269 -21.72 -16.40 11.13
CA ALA A 269 -20.91 -15.64 10.17
C ALA A 269 -19.56 -16.34 10.02
N GLU A 270 -19.20 -16.73 8.78
CA GLU A 270 -17.99 -17.52 8.54
C GLU A 270 -16.79 -16.92 9.29
N PRO A 271 -15.87 -17.72 9.86
CA PRO A 271 -14.81 -17.25 10.76
C PRO A 271 -13.91 -16.13 10.20
N TRP A 272 -13.95 -15.84 8.90
CA TRP A 272 -13.15 -14.82 8.23
C TRP A 272 -13.74 -13.41 8.25
N HIS A 273 -15.02 -13.18 8.57
CA HIS A 273 -15.61 -11.83 8.56
C HIS A 273 -14.86 -10.85 9.48
N GLY A 274 -14.66 -11.24 10.75
CA GLY A 274 -13.86 -10.45 11.69
C GLY A 274 -12.36 -10.40 11.33
N HIS A 275 -11.88 -11.21 10.39
CA HIS A 275 -10.52 -11.08 9.85
C HIS A 275 -10.45 -10.04 8.73
N ALA A 276 -11.43 -10.02 7.84
CA ALA A 276 -11.55 -9.01 6.80
C ALA A 276 -11.58 -7.61 7.42
N GLU A 277 -12.44 -7.40 8.42
CA GLU A 277 -12.58 -6.12 9.15
C GLU A 277 -11.29 -5.69 9.87
N ARG A 278 -10.43 -6.63 10.29
CA ARG A 278 -9.12 -6.31 10.88
C ARG A 278 -8.06 -5.95 9.87
N ILE A 279 -8.09 -6.59 8.69
CA ILE A 279 -7.14 -6.32 7.59
C ILE A 279 -7.48 -4.97 6.95
N PHE A 280 -8.76 -4.74 6.66
CA PHE A 280 -9.31 -3.51 6.09
C PHE A 280 -9.85 -2.59 7.19
N ARG A 281 -9.09 -2.43 8.28
CA ARG A 281 -9.50 -1.58 9.41
C ARG A 281 -9.76 -0.17 8.92
N GLY A 282 -10.90 0.37 9.32
CA GLY A 282 -11.34 1.72 8.97
C GLY A 282 -12.40 1.74 7.88
N GLU A 283 -12.54 0.63 7.14
CA GLU A 283 -13.66 0.43 6.23
C GLU A 283 -14.88 -0.13 6.98
N ASP A 284 -16.07 0.08 6.42
CA ASP A 284 -17.29 -0.59 6.87
C ASP A 284 -17.19 -2.11 6.68
N ALA A 285 -17.91 -2.87 7.50
CA ALA A 285 -17.90 -4.33 7.50
C ALA A 285 -18.21 -4.92 6.11
N ARG A 286 -19.21 -4.36 5.41
CA ARG A 286 -19.60 -4.79 4.07
C ARG A 286 -18.45 -4.63 3.07
N VAL A 287 -17.78 -3.49 3.10
CA VAL A 287 -16.63 -3.17 2.23
C VAL A 287 -15.44 -4.07 2.56
N ALA A 288 -15.12 -4.23 3.84
CA ALA A 288 -14.00 -5.07 4.27
C ALA A 288 -14.16 -6.51 3.76
N ARG A 289 -15.38 -7.07 3.89
CA ARG A 289 -15.71 -8.42 3.41
C ARG A 289 -15.60 -8.53 1.90
N PHE A 290 -16.15 -7.53 1.18
CA PHE A 290 -16.07 -7.43 -0.27
C PHE A 290 -14.61 -7.43 -0.76
N LEU A 291 -13.79 -6.50 -0.27
CA LEU A 291 -12.39 -6.39 -0.69
C LEU A 291 -11.59 -7.65 -0.35
N PHE A 292 -11.84 -8.24 0.82
CA PHE A 292 -11.22 -9.49 1.23
C PHE A 292 -11.61 -10.66 0.32
N ALA A 293 -12.87 -10.75 -0.09
CA ALA A 293 -13.33 -11.78 -1.01
C ALA A 293 -12.72 -11.59 -2.41
N GLU A 294 -12.78 -10.38 -2.97
CA GLU A 294 -12.31 -10.10 -4.33
C GLU A 294 -10.81 -10.31 -4.48
N ILE A 295 -10.00 -9.80 -3.55
CA ILE A 295 -8.55 -9.91 -3.67
C ILE A 295 -8.06 -11.37 -3.59
N ARG A 296 -8.79 -12.23 -2.88
CA ARG A 296 -8.49 -13.66 -2.77
C ARG A 296 -8.79 -14.46 -4.04
N ARG A 297 -9.64 -13.92 -4.92
CA ARG A 297 -9.92 -14.51 -6.24
C ARG A 297 -8.79 -14.22 -7.24
N HIS A 298 -7.98 -13.19 -6.96
CA HIS A 298 -6.86 -12.82 -7.81
C HIS A 298 -5.56 -13.53 -7.40
N GLU A 299 -4.75 -13.95 -8.37
CA GLU A 299 -3.47 -14.63 -8.11
C GLU A 299 -2.35 -13.70 -7.59
N ALA A 300 -2.63 -12.40 -7.43
CA ALA A 300 -1.60 -11.40 -7.14
C ALA A 300 -0.99 -11.61 -5.75
N LEU A 301 -1.81 -11.95 -4.75
CA LEU A 301 -1.30 -12.20 -3.39
C LEU A 301 -0.55 -13.52 -3.28
N ARG A 302 -1.00 -14.58 -3.99
CA ARG A 302 -0.24 -15.83 -4.09
C ARG A 302 1.08 -15.62 -4.81
N PHE A 303 1.09 -14.81 -5.86
CA PHE A 303 2.32 -14.50 -6.58
C PHE A 303 3.29 -13.70 -5.72
N LEU A 304 2.79 -12.70 -4.99
CA LEU A 304 3.58 -11.96 -4.02
C LEU A 304 4.13 -12.87 -2.90
N ARG A 305 3.33 -13.83 -2.40
CA ARG A 305 3.80 -14.87 -1.46
C ARG A 305 4.95 -15.68 -2.06
N ASP A 306 4.79 -16.17 -3.29
CA ASP A 306 5.78 -17.01 -3.95
C ASP A 306 7.11 -16.26 -4.12
N LEU A 307 7.05 -14.97 -4.46
CA LEU A 307 8.24 -14.10 -4.51
C LEU A 307 8.85 -13.89 -3.12
N GLN A 308 8.03 -13.59 -2.09
CA GLN A 308 8.51 -13.44 -0.71
C GLN A 308 9.22 -14.71 -0.20
N ALA A 309 8.74 -15.90 -0.59
CA ALA A 309 9.35 -17.17 -0.23
C ALA A 309 10.64 -17.43 -1.03
N ARG A 310 10.61 -17.17 -2.35
CA ARG A 310 11.78 -17.34 -3.24
C ARG A 310 12.98 -16.52 -2.78
N PHE A 311 12.76 -15.26 -2.39
CA PHE A 311 13.81 -14.33 -2.02
C PHE A 311 14.24 -14.42 -0.54
N ALA A 312 13.57 -15.20 0.31
CA ALA A 312 13.89 -15.27 1.73
C ALA A 312 14.19 -16.69 2.19
N ARG A 313 15.44 -17.11 1.96
CA ARG A 313 15.93 -18.43 2.37
C ARG A 313 16.23 -18.45 3.88
N ARG A 314 16.02 -19.61 4.50
CA ARG A 314 16.11 -19.81 5.97
C ARG A 314 17.51 -19.62 6.51
N ASP A 315 18.50 -20.06 5.76
CA ASP A 315 19.92 -19.95 6.10
C ASP A 315 20.42 -18.49 6.07
N THR A 316 19.81 -17.62 5.26
CA THR A 316 20.37 -16.27 5.05
C THR A 316 19.83 -15.21 6.01
N PHE A 317 18.59 -15.30 6.48
CA PHE A 317 17.94 -14.22 7.26
C PHE A 317 18.72 -13.83 8.53
N LEU A 318 19.13 -14.81 9.35
CA LEU A 318 19.89 -14.56 10.58
C LEU A 318 21.41 -14.54 10.38
N ALA A 319 21.91 -15.04 9.26
CA ALA A 319 23.34 -15.11 8.96
C ALA A 319 23.88 -13.89 8.21
N THR A 320 23.03 -13.19 7.45
CA THR A 320 23.44 -12.01 6.68
C THR A 320 23.95 -10.89 7.58
N THR A 321 24.84 -10.05 7.06
CA THR A 321 25.40 -8.91 7.81
C THR A 321 25.37 -7.65 6.95
N PRO A 322 25.42 -6.44 7.54
CA PRO A 322 25.51 -5.21 6.75
C PRO A 322 26.74 -5.14 5.81
N ALA A 323 27.84 -5.80 6.17
CA ALA A 323 29.08 -5.82 5.39
C ALA A 323 29.07 -6.83 4.23
N ALA A 324 28.24 -7.87 4.33
CA ALA A 324 28.02 -8.87 3.31
C ALA A 324 26.50 -9.16 3.24
N PRO A 325 25.71 -8.22 2.69
CA PRO A 325 24.26 -8.36 2.64
C PRO A 325 23.86 -9.46 1.66
N ASP A 326 22.82 -10.20 2.01
CA ASP A 326 22.10 -11.03 1.06
C ASP A 326 21.12 -10.13 0.29
N GLU A 327 21.39 -9.91 -0.99
CA GLU A 327 20.57 -9.07 -1.86
C GLU A 327 19.15 -9.63 -2.04
N ASP A 328 19.00 -10.97 -2.06
CA ASP A 328 17.68 -11.61 -2.13
C ASP A 328 16.86 -11.23 -0.89
N LEU A 329 17.48 -11.25 0.29
CA LEU A 329 16.80 -10.84 1.52
C LEU A 329 16.35 -9.37 1.46
N LEU A 330 17.16 -8.46 0.91
CA LEU A 330 16.77 -7.06 0.76
C LEU A 330 15.53 -6.93 -0.13
N VAL A 331 15.45 -7.68 -1.23
CA VAL A 331 14.27 -7.76 -2.10
C VAL A 331 13.07 -8.34 -1.35
N ALA A 332 13.24 -9.44 -0.62
CA ALA A 332 12.16 -10.01 0.19
C ALA A 332 11.61 -9.00 1.20
N MET A 333 12.49 -8.22 1.85
CA MET A 333 12.09 -7.19 2.81
C MET A 333 11.38 -6.00 2.15
N THR A 334 11.67 -5.69 0.88
CA THR A 334 10.85 -4.78 0.07
C THR A 334 9.44 -5.35 -0.12
N LEU A 335 9.33 -6.59 -0.61
CA LEU A 335 8.04 -7.23 -0.91
C LEU A 335 7.17 -7.47 0.33
N ARG A 336 7.77 -7.60 1.52
CA ARG A 336 7.07 -7.76 2.81
C ARG A 336 6.59 -6.44 3.43
N ASP A 337 7.12 -5.32 2.97
CA ASP A 337 6.84 -3.98 3.53
C ASP A 337 6.16 -3.04 2.52
N CYS A 338 5.83 -3.56 1.33
CA CYS A 338 5.02 -2.89 0.33
C CYS A 338 3.60 -2.59 0.86
N SER A 339 2.90 -1.73 0.14
CA SER A 339 1.48 -1.43 0.34
C SER A 339 0.68 -1.94 -0.84
N LEU A 340 -0.58 -2.26 -0.59
CA LEU A 340 -1.56 -2.63 -1.60
C LEU A 340 -2.70 -1.61 -1.52
N PHE A 341 -2.83 -0.82 -2.57
CA PHE A 341 -3.95 0.10 -2.75
C PHE A 341 -5.07 -0.60 -3.48
N PHE A 342 -6.30 -0.33 -3.09
CA PHE A 342 -7.50 -0.73 -3.79
C PHE A 342 -8.21 0.51 -4.29
N ARG A 343 -8.95 0.39 -5.38
CA ARG A 343 -9.91 1.39 -5.81
C ARG A 343 -11.22 0.67 -6.07
N TYR A 344 -12.27 1.08 -5.38
CA TYR A 344 -13.60 0.52 -5.54
C TYR A 344 -14.64 1.63 -5.66
N GLU A 345 -15.80 1.30 -6.20
CA GLU A 345 -16.95 2.21 -6.24
C GLU A 345 -18.20 1.56 -5.64
N ASP A 346 -19.07 2.41 -5.10
CA ASP A 346 -20.44 2.04 -4.79
C ASP A 346 -21.32 2.33 -6.02
N GLY A 347 -21.94 1.29 -6.54
CA GLY A 347 -22.84 1.37 -7.66
C GLY A 347 -24.11 2.15 -7.36
N GLU A 348 -24.73 2.71 -8.40
CA GLU A 348 -26.08 3.27 -8.27
C GLU A 348 -27.12 2.21 -7.88
N ASP A 349 -26.85 0.94 -8.21
CA ASP A 349 -27.63 -0.22 -7.79
C ASP A 349 -27.27 -0.73 -6.39
N GLY A 350 -26.47 0.03 -5.65
CA GLY A 350 -25.95 -0.32 -4.33
C GLY A 350 -24.92 -1.44 -4.35
N ALA A 351 -24.42 -1.90 -5.51
CA ALA A 351 -23.43 -2.97 -5.59
C ALA A 351 -21.99 -2.43 -5.55
N LEU A 352 -21.13 -3.05 -4.74
CA LEU A 352 -19.70 -2.72 -4.71
C LEU A 352 -18.98 -3.31 -5.91
N ARG A 353 -18.08 -2.53 -6.52
CA ARG A 353 -17.26 -2.94 -7.67
C ARG A 353 -15.80 -2.59 -7.44
N LEU A 354 -14.92 -3.57 -7.60
CA LEU A 354 -13.47 -3.37 -7.52
C LEU A 354 -13.00 -2.89 -8.88
N LEU A 355 -12.48 -1.67 -8.92
CA LEU A 355 -12.01 -1.03 -10.14
C LEU A 355 -10.55 -1.34 -10.40
N ASP A 356 -9.74 -1.39 -9.34
CA ASP A 356 -8.30 -1.59 -9.44
C ASP A 356 -7.69 -2.05 -8.11
N PHE A 357 -6.53 -2.68 -8.18
CA PHE A 357 -5.61 -2.76 -7.05
C PHE A 357 -4.16 -2.67 -7.54
N THR A 358 -3.27 -2.09 -6.74
CA THR A 358 -1.90 -1.84 -7.18
C THR A 358 -0.93 -1.88 -6.00
N LEU A 359 0.22 -2.50 -6.21
CA LEU A 359 1.33 -2.50 -5.26
C LEU A 359 2.09 -1.17 -5.29
N ALA A 360 2.41 -0.67 -4.11
CA ALA A 360 3.16 0.55 -3.89
C ALA A 360 4.18 0.37 -2.76
N ASP A 361 4.91 1.43 -2.42
CA ASP A 361 5.93 1.42 -1.37
C ASP A 361 7.03 0.34 -1.56
N LEU A 362 7.40 0.08 -2.82
CA LEU A 362 8.46 -0.87 -3.22
C LEU A 362 9.86 -0.24 -3.07
N ASP A 363 10.10 0.41 -1.93
CA ASP A 363 11.35 1.11 -1.64
C ASP A 363 12.50 0.11 -1.41
N LYS A 364 13.64 0.36 -2.08
CA LYS A 364 14.88 -0.38 -1.88
C LYS A 364 15.26 -0.33 -0.40
N LYS A 365 15.66 -1.48 0.14
CA LYS A 365 16.13 -1.57 1.52
C LYS A 365 17.65 -1.52 1.55
N THR A 366 18.20 -0.90 2.58
CA THR A 366 19.65 -0.80 2.78
C THR A 366 20.15 -1.86 3.76
N PRO A 367 21.41 -2.33 3.62
CA PRO A 367 22.03 -3.26 4.57
C PRO A 367 22.03 -2.77 6.02
N ALA A 368 22.02 -1.45 6.25
CA ALA A 368 21.96 -0.83 7.57
C ALA A 368 20.70 -1.24 8.37
N LYS A 369 19.63 -1.71 7.72
CA LYS A 369 18.39 -2.16 8.37
C LYS A 369 18.47 -3.61 8.88
N ILE A 370 19.41 -4.40 8.39
CA ILE A 370 19.57 -5.83 8.73
C ILE A 370 19.61 -6.06 10.26
N PRO A 371 20.42 -5.32 11.06
CA PRO A 371 20.49 -5.56 12.50
C PRO A 371 19.15 -5.34 13.21
N SER A 372 18.37 -4.35 12.76
CA SER A 372 17.04 -4.08 13.31
C SER A 372 16.07 -5.22 13.01
N TRP A 373 16.06 -5.76 11.79
CA TRP A 373 15.17 -6.86 11.42
C TRP A 373 15.52 -8.14 12.19
N GLN A 374 16.80 -8.45 12.30
CA GLN A 374 17.28 -9.61 13.05
C GLN A 374 17.03 -9.48 14.55
N LYS A 375 17.16 -8.27 15.11
CA LYS A 375 16.81 -8.00 16.51
C LYS A 375 15.33 -8.34 16.75
N THR A 376 14.43 -7.79 15.95
CA THR A 376 12.99 -8.11 16.08
C THR A 376 12.74 -9.60 15.90
N GLU A 377 13.39 -10.26 14.93
CA GLU A 377 13.20 -11.69 14.72
C GLU A 377 13.67 -12.53 15.92
N ARG A 378 14.82 -12.20 16.53
CA ARG A 378 15.29 -12.85 17.75
C ARG A 378 14.35 -12.62 18.92
N GLU A 379 13.85 -11.41 19.11
CA GLU A 379 12.87 -11.11 20.17
C GLU A 379 11.59 -11.95 20.03
N LEU A 380 11.11 -12.17 18.80
CA LEU A 380 9.96 -13.04 18.54
C LEU A 380 10.25 -14.51 18.84
N ILE A 381 11.45 -15.00 18.48
CA ILE A 381 11.90 -16.37 18.72
C ILE A 381 12.12 -16.61 20.22
N ASP A 382 12.99 -15.81 20.84
CA ASP A 382 13.43 -15.98 22.23
C ASP A 382 12.27 -15.72 23.21
N GLY A 383 11.35 -14.81 22.84
CA GLY A 383 10.13 -14.55 23.60
C GLY A 383 9.06 -15.64 23.48
N GLY A 384 9.22 -16.64 22.60
CA GLY A 384 8.26 -17.73 22.41
C GLY A 384 6.95 -17.29 21.74
N TRP A 385 6.97 -16.19 20.98
CA TRP A 385 5.78 -15.62 20.34
C TRP A 385 5.27 -16.52 19.21
N TYR A 386 6.18 -17.20 18.52
CA TYR A 386 5.88 -18.14 17.45
C TYR A 386 5.13 -19.40 17.93
N GLU A 387 5.37 -19.84 19.17
CA GLU A 387 4.69 -20.99 19.78
C GLU A 387 3.48 -20.59 20.63
N GLY A 388 3.19 -19.28 20.74
CA GLY A 388 2.05 -18.75 21.48
C GLY A 388 2.22 -18.77 23.00
N LYS A 389 3.44 -18.87 23.53
CA LYS A 389 3.75 -18.99 24.96
C LYS A 389 3.39 -17.74 25.79
N GLN A 390 3.29 -16.58 25.15
CA GLN A 390 3.05 -15.29 25.78
C GLN A 390 1.54 -14.91 25.88
N GLY A 391 0.61 -15.81 25.54
CA GLY A 391 -0.84 -15.52 25.61
C GLY A 391 -1.37 -14.49 24.59
N CYS A 392 -0.48 -13.95 23.78
CA CYS A 392 -0.63 -12.79 22.89
C CYS A 392 -0.67 -13.14 21.39
N GLY A 393 -0.34 -14.37 20.99
CA GLY A 393 -0.45 -14.77 19.59
C GLY A 393 -1.94 -14.78 19.22
N MET A 394 -2.33 -13.98 18.21
CA MET A 394 -3.72 -13.89 17.72
C MET A 394 -4.46 -15.22 17.98
N PRO A 395 -5.52 -15.26 18.80
CA PRO A 395 -6.25 -16.51 19.06
C PRO A 395 -6.69 -17.18 17.76
N ASN A 396 -6.87 -16.39 16.70
CA ASN A 396 -7.35 -16.82 15.40
C ASN A 396 -6.26 -16.72 14.30
N CYS A 397 -4.97 -16.88 14.64
CA CYS A 397 -3.93 -17.04 13.62
C CYS A 397 -4.23 -18.29 12.77
N TYR A 398 -4.10 -18.18 11.44
CA TYR A 398 -4.39 -19.28 10.51
C TYR A 398 -3.65 -20.58 10.87
N LEU A 399 -2.40 -20.47 11.35
CA LEU A 399 -1.57 -21.62 11.73
C LEU A 399 -1.98 -22.24 13.08
N LYS A 400 -2.59 -21.45 13.97
CA LYS A 400 -3.01 -21.90 15.30
C LYS A 400 -4.25 -22.79 15.21
N GLU A 401 -5.01 -22.67 14.12
CA GLU A 401 -6.14 -23.56 13.78
C GLU A 401 -5.70 -24.94 13.28
N GLY A 402 -4.40 -25.28 13.35
CA GLY A 402 -3.88 -26.56 12.85
C GLY A 402 -3.79 -26.65 11.33
N ARG A 403 -3.98 -25.53 10.62
CA ARG A 403 -3.92 -25.49 9.15
C ARG A 403 -2.48 -25.35 8.66
N ALA A 404 -2.15 -26.11 7.61
CA ALA A 404 -0.93 -25.91 6.85
C ALA A 404 -1.03 -24.65 5.99
N GLU A 405 0.12 -24.05 5.68
CA GLU A 405 0.18 -22.94 4.73
C GLU A 405 -0.28 -23.39 3.35
N ASP A 406 -0.85 -22.45 2.60
CA ASP A 406 -1.11 -22.71 1.19
C ASP A 406 0.23 -22.69 0.44
N GLU A 407 0.61 -23.84 -0.10
CA GLU A 407 1.79 -24.02 -0.94
C GLU A 407 1.42 -24.02 -2.44
N THR A 408 0.13 -23.82 -2.77
CA THR A 408 -0.37 -23.76 -4.14
C THR A 408 0.24 -22.59 -4.89
N ARG A 409 1.17 -22.85 -5.82
CA ARG A 409 1.80 -21.79 -6.62
C ARG A 409 0.78 -20.94 -7.36
N ALA A 410 1.09 -19.65 -7.49
CA ALA A 410 0.27 -18.72 -8.25
C ALA A 410 0.22 -19.11 -9.73
N ASP A 411 -0.97 -19.05 -10.32
CA ASP A 411 -1.11 -19.15 -11.77
C ASP A 411 -0.78 -17.79 -12.40
N VAL A 412 0.46 -17.65 -12.85
CA VAL A 412 0.96 -16.40 -13.45
C VAL A 412 0.22 -15.99 -14.73
N THR A 413 -0.49 -16.91 -15.38
CA THR A 413 -1.30 -16.59 -16.57
C THR A 413 -2.56 -15.81 -16.20
N ARG A 414 -3.03 -15.96 -14.96
CA ARG A 414 -4.20 -15.30 -14.38
C ARG A 414 -3.88 -14.01 -13.62
N LEU A 415 -2.62 -13.56 -13.63
CA LEU A 415 -2.22 -12.28 -13.03
C LEU A 415 -2.72 -11.06 -13.81
N LYS A 416 -3.08 -11.25 -15.08
CA LYS A 416 -3.50 -10.17 -15.95
C LYS A 416 -4.99 -9.91 -15.75
N ASP A 417 -5.31 -8.64 -15.51
CA ASP A 417 -6.62 -8.02 -15.66
C ASP A 417 -7.50 -7.98 -14.39
N ALA A 418 -7.17 -7.08 -13.46
CA ALA A 418 -8.04 -6.74 -12.34
C ALA A 418 -9.43 -6.24 -12.81
N SER A 419 -9.54 -5.69 -14.04
CA SER A 419 -10.82 -5.27 -14.61
C SER A 419 -11.73 -6.44 -15.04
N LYS A 420 -11.21 -7.67 -15.07
CA LYS A 420 -12.00 -8.92 -15.20
C LYS A 420 -12.54 -9.45 -13.88
N LEU A 421 -12.26 -8.80 -12.75
CA LEU A 421 -12.87 -9.13 -11.45
C LEU A 421 -14.35 -8.71 -11.37
N GLY A 422 -14.94 -8.22 -12.47
CA GLY A 422 -16.33 -7.80 -12.59
C GLY A 422 -17.34 -8.89 -12.21
N VAL A 423 -17.54 -9.07 -10.92
CA VAL A 423 -18.70 -9.69 -10.31
C VAL A 423 -19.23 -8.68 -9.30
N ALA A 424 -20.49 -8.29 -9.44
CA ALA A 424 -21.15 -7.41 -8.49
C ALA A 424 -21.35 -8.16 -7.17
N TYR A 425 -20.81 -7.65 -6.07
CA TYR A 425 -21.14 -8.15 -4.73
C TYR A 425 -22.46 -7.53 -4.29
N ARG A 426 -23.49 -8.36 -4.17
CA ARG A 426 -24.77 -8.06 -3.53
C ARG A 426 -24.86 -8.97 -2.31
N GLU A 427 -25.20 -8.40 -1.15
CA GLU A 427 -25.40 -9.17 0.09
C GLU A 427 -26.48 -10.25 -0.09
#